data_AF-A0A7W9B3N3-F1
#
_entry.id   AF-A0A7W9B3N3-F1
#
_cell.length_a   1.000
_cell.length_b   1.000
_cell.length_c   1.000
_cell.angle_alpha   90.00
_cell.angle_beta   90.00
_cell.angle_gamma   90.00
#
_symmetry.space_group_name_H-M   'P 1'
#
loop_
_entity.id
_entity.type
_entity.pdbx_description
1 polymer ?
#
loop_
_entity_poly.entity_id
_entity_poly.type
_entity_poly.pdbx_seq_one_letter_code
_entity_poly.pdbx_strand_id
1 'polypeptide(L)' 'MQPSMLSVSIAAAVLFALAEIADWRRRNRHDVDNVGFMPWRGIALVSVAVALLSAVVWLHQQ' A
#
# COMPACT_ATOMS: atom_id res chain seq x y z
N MET A 1 -13.90 -7.43 19.18
CA MET A 1 -12.51 -6.99 19.41
C MET A 1 -12.28 -5.78 18.51
N GLN A 2 -11.98 -4.61 19.08
CA GLN A 2 -11.78 -3.38 18.30
C GLN A 2 -10.35 -3.38 17.74
N PRO A 3 -10.15 -3.23 16.42
CA PRO A 3 -8.81 -3.27 15.84
C PRO A 3 -7.98 -2.09 16.34
N SER A 4 -6.73 -2.35 16.73
CA SER A 4 -5.80 -1.29 17.16
C SER A 4 -5.24 -0.55 15.94
N MET A 5 -4.89 0.73 16.12
CA MET A 5 -4.26 1.55 15.06
C MET A 5 -2.95 0.91 14.53
N LEU A 6 -2.24 0.16 15.38
CA LEU A 6 -1.08 -0.65 15.01
C LEU A 6 -1.45 -1.76 14.00
N SER A 7 -2.55 -2.48 14.24
CA SER A 7 -3.05 -3.50 13.31
C SER A 7 -3.42 -2.89 11.95
N VAL A 8 -4.01 -1.69 11.96
CA VAL A 8 -4.34 -0.94 10.72
C VAL A 8 -3.06 -0.54 9.97
N SER A 9 -2.04 -0.06 10.68
CA SER A 9 -0.75 0.28 10.09
C SER A 9 -0.06 -0.93 9.45
N ILE A 10 -0.08 -2.09 10.12
CA ILE A 10 0.52 -3.32 9.59
C ILE A 10 -0.24 -3.80 8.34
N ALA A 11 -1.58 -3.78 8.38
CA ALA A 11 -2.39 -4.16 7.21
C ALA A 11 -2.14 -3.24 6.01
N ALA A 12 -2.04 -1.92 6.24
CA ALA A 12 -1.74 -0.94 5.21
C ALA A 12 -0.33 -1.13 4.61
N ALA A 13 0.66 -1.48 5.44
CA ALA A 13 2.01 -1.79 4.99
C ALA A 13 2.06 -3.05 4.11
N VAL A 14 1.29 -4.09 4.45
CA VAL A 14 1.17 -5.30 3.62
C VAL A 14 0.52 -4.97 2.28
N LEU A 15 -0.55 -4.16 2.27
CA LEU A 15 -1.20 -3.73 1.03
C LEU A 15 -0.26 -2.92 0.13
N PHE A 16 0.57 -2.04 0.71
CA PHE A 16 1.60 -1.31 -0.02
C PHE A 16 2.62 -2.26 -0.66
N ALA A 17 3.14 -3.21 0.13
CA ALA A 17 4.10 -4.20 -0.38
C ALA A 17 3.51 -5.03 -1.53
N LEU A 18 2.24 -5.44 -1.44
CA LEU A 18 1.55 -6.15 -2.52
C LEU A 18 1.38 -5.29 -3.77
N ALA A 19 1.07 -4.00 -3.60
CA ALA A 19 0.95 -3.06 -4.71
C ALA A 19 2.29 -2.86 -5.45
N GLU A 20 3.39 -2.71 -4.71
CA GLU A 20 4.74 -2.60 -5.27
C GLU A 20 5.21 -3.91 -5.94
N ILE A 21 4.93 -5.07 -5.34
CA ILE A 21 5.23 -6.37 -5.96
C ILE A 21 4.44 -6.54 -7.26
N ALA A 22 3.18 -6.10 -7.30
CA ALA A 22 2.37 -6.12 -8.51
C ALA A 22 2.91 -5.17 -9.59
N ASP A 23 3.39 -3.98 -9.22
CA ASP A 23 4.03 -3.03 -10.16
C ASP A 23 5.38 -3.57 -10.66
N TRP A 24 6.19 -4.17 -9.79
CA TRP A 24 7.43 -4.85 -10.16
C TRP A 24 7.18 -6.02 -11.13
N ARG A 25 6.15 -6.84 -10.85
CA ARG A 25 5.73 -7.92 -11.75
C ARG A 25 5.21 -7.39 -13.09
N ARG A 26 4.59 -6.21 -13.13
CA ARG A 26 4.12 -5.55 -14.36
C ARG A 26 5.28 -4.99 -15.18
N ARG A 27 6.26 -4.36 -14.54
CA ARG A 27 7.48 -3.83 -15.19
C ARG A 27 8.39 -4.91 -15.74
N ASN A 28 8.37 -6.11 -15.16
CA ASN A 28 9.13 -7.26 -15.63
C ASN A 28 8.43 -8.05 -16.76
N ARG A 29 7.31 -7.56 -17.32
CA ARG A 29 6.70 -8.13 -18.54
C ARG A 29 7.17 -7.34 -19.77
N HIS A 30 7.59 -8.08 -20.80
CA HIS A 30 8.14 -7.57 -22.06
C HIS A 30 7.07 -6.98 -23.02
N ASP A 31 5.81 -6.89 -22.61
CA ASP A 31 4.70 -6.39 -23.44
C ASP A 31 3.99 -5.25 -22.70
N VAL A 32 4.37 -4.02 -23.07
CA VAL A 32 3.97 -2.76 -22.42
C VAL A 32 2.70 -2.17 -23.06
N ASP A 33 2.26 -2.73 -24.20
CA ASP A 33 1.22 -2.11 -25.03
C ASP A 33 -0.19 -2.63 -24.73
N ASN A 34 -0.34 -3.70 -23.94
CA ASN A 34 -1.64 -4.23 -23.52
C ASN A 34 -1.90 -4.03 -22.02
N VAL A 35 -1.97 -2.78 -21.60
CA VAL A 35 -2.28 -2.46 -20.21
C VAL A 35 -3.22 -1.26 -20.15
N GLY A 36 -4.50 -1.56 -19.97
CA GLY A 36 -5.47 -0.58 -19.51
C GLY A 36 -4.90 0.22 -18.33
N PHE A 37 -5.14 1.53 -18.33
CA PHE A 37 -4.71 2.48 -17.30
C PHE A 37 -5.15 1.97 -15.91
N MET A 38 -4.26 1.23 -15.22
CA MET A 38 -4.50 0.74 -13.87
C MET A 38 -3.51 1.47 -12.96
N PRO A 39 -3.98 2.41 -12.11
CA PRO A 39 -3.11 3.29 -11.34
C PRO A 39 -2.56 2.58 -10.09
N TRP A 40 -1.78 1.52 -10.28
CA TRP A 40 -1.12 0.77 -9.21
C TRP A 40 -0.27 1.66 -8.31
N ARG A 41 0.41 2.65 -8.91
CA ARG A 41 1.14 3.69 -8.18
C ARG A 41 0.22 4.54 -7.28
N GLY A 42 -1.03 4.78 -7.71
CA GLY A 42 -2.02 5.48 -6.90
C GLY A 42 -2.43 4.68 -5.66
N ILE A 43 -2.64 3.37 -5.82
CA ILE A 43 -2.94 2.47 -4.70
C ILE A 43 -1.76 2.43 -3.72
N ALA A 44 -0.53 2.30 -4.22
CA ALA A 44 0.67 2.29 -3.40
C ALA A 44 0.82 3.58 -2.57
N LEU A 45 0.62 4.75 -3.20
CA LEU A 45 0.67 6.05 -2.51
C LEU A 45 -0.40 6.16 -1.41
N VAL A 46 -1.64 5.76 -1.69
CA VAL A 46 -2.71 5.79 -0.70
C VAL A 46 -2.43 4.82 0.44
N SER A 47 -1.93 3.61 0.15
CA SER A 47 -1.57 2.63 1.18
C SER A 47 -0.45 3.12 2.10
N VAL A 48 0.60 3.75 1.56
CA VAL A 48 1.66 4.36 2.38
C VAL A 48 1.14 5.52 3.21
N ALA A 49 0.32 6.39 2.64
CA ALA A 49 -0.26 7.50 3.38
C ALA A 49 -1.08 6.99 4.58
N VAL A 50 -1.93 5.98 4.37
CA VAL A 50 -2.72 5.36 5.44
C VAL A 50 -1.82 4.69 6.48
N ALA A 51 -0.76 3.99 6.07
CA ALA A 51 0.18 3.33 6.97
C ALA A 51 0.89 4.35 7.88
N LEU A 52 1.42 5.43 7.29
CA LEU A 52 2.13 6.48 8.02
C LEU A 52 1.20 7.24 8.97
N LEU A 53 0.01 7.62 8.52
CA LEU A 53 -0.96 8.32 9.36
C LEU A 53 -1.41 7.45 10.54
N SER A 54 -1.68 6.16 10.30
CA SER A 54 -2.09 5.23 11.36
C SER A 54 -0.97 5.00 12.37
N ALA A 55 0.29 4.90 11.91
CA ALA A 55 1.45 4.79 12.78
C ALA A 55 1.66 6.03 13.65
N VAL A 56 1.52 7.23 13.07
CA VAL A 56 1.63 8.50 13.79
C VAL A 56 0.52 8.64 14.84
N VAL A 57 -0.73 8.29 14.50
CA VAL A 57 -1.84 8.36 15.45
C VAL A 57 -1.64 7.38 16.60
N TRP A 58 -1.15 6.17 16.33
CA TRP A 58 -0.80 5.22 17.40
C TRP A 58 0.31 5.76 18.31
N LEU A 59 1.37 6.32 17.73
CA LEU A 59 2.48 6.88 18.50
C LEU A 59 2.03 8.07 19.37
N HIS A 60 1.09 8.89 18.87
CA HIS A 60 0.52 10.00 19.63
C HIS A 60 -0.45 9.53 20.75
N GLN A 61 -1.02 8.33 20.63
CA GLN A 61 -1.92 7.76 21.64
C GLN A 61 -1.20 6.96 22.73
N GLN A 62 0.11 6.74 22.60
CA GLN A 62 0.96 6.15 23.64
C GLN A 62 1.29 7.15 24.75
#